data_AF-A0ABD1I726-F1
#
_entry.id   AF-A0ABD1I726-F1
#
_cell.length_a   1.000
_cell.length_b   1.000
_cell.length_c   1.000
_cell.angle_alpha   90.00
_cell.angle_beta   90.00
_cell.angle_gamma   90.00
#
_symmetry.space_group_name_H-M   'P 1'
#
loop_
_entity.id
_entity.type
_entity.pdbx_description
1 polymer ?
#
loop_
_entity_poly.entity_id
_entity_poly.type
_entity_poly.pdbx_seq_one_letter_code
_entity_poly.pdbx_strand_id
1 'polypeptide(L)'
;MDSVSSSLPLAARGGSPEAAATVEEDSTLTVLAGLAKEAALLFQAGNFLDCLRVLNQLLQKKSDNPKVLHNIAIAESFQDGFSDPKKLIDALQKIQKQSGRLAHTSGEHLELSSNDGRAPRTGLKSKSHALHQFSSPPVVYNDGFDTSVAMFNIAVIWYHFHEYAKSFSYLDALYQNVEPIDEGTALRICLLFLDVTLLSHHASRSAIP
;
A
#
# COMPACT_ATOMS: atom_id res chain seq x y z
N MET A 1 -24.72 15.91 -72.33
CA MET A 1 -24.21 17.24 -71.96
C MET A 1 -24.49 17.45 -70.48
N ASP A 2 -23.54 16.98 -69.67
CA ASP A 2 -22.94 17.67 -68.52
C ASP A 2 -23.83 18.61 -67.67
N SER A 3 -23.95 18.33 -66.38
CA SER A 3 -23.16 19.06 -65.36
C SER A 3 -23.54 18.70 -63.92
N VAL A 4 -22.49 18.74 -63.09
CA VAL A 4 -22.34 18.38 -61.68
C VAL A 4 -22.76 19.51 -60.73
N SER A 5 -23.23 19.18 -59.53
CA SER A 5 -22.97 19.87 -58.24
C SER A 5 -23.59 19.04 -57.10
N SER A 6 -22.86 18.18 -56.39
CA SER A 6 -21.85 18.42 -55.34
C SER A 6 -22.40 19.06 -54.07
N SER A 7 -22.59 18.22 -53.03
CA SER A 7 -22.52 18.58 -51.60
C SER A 7 -22.50 17.28 -50.79
N LEU A 8 -21.32 16.86 -50.33
CA LEU A 8 -21.15 15.82 -49.32
C LEU A 8 -21.05 16.50 -47.94
N PRO A 9 -21.79 16.07 -46.92
CA PRO A 9 -21.46 16.45 -45.55
C PRO A 9 -20.26 15.63 -45.06
N LEU A 10 -19.36 16.38 -44.44
CA LEU A 10 -18.16 16.00 -43.73
C LEU A 10 -18.37 14.73 -42.89
N ALA A 11 -17.66 13.66 -43.23
CA ALA A 11 -17.56 12.47 -42.38
C ALA A 11 -16.93 12.89 -41.04
N ALA A 12 -17.75 12.92 -39.99
CA ALA A 12 -17.29 13.03 -38.62
C ALA A 12 -16.31 11.88 -38.38
N ARG A 13 -15.03 12.26 -38.26
CA ARG A 13 -13.92 11.42 -37.86
C ARG A 13 -14.31 10.76 -36.53
N GLY A 14 -14.70 9.49 -36.60
CA GLY A 14 -14.91 8.64 -35.45
C GLY A 14 -13.61 8.53 -34.68
N GLY A 15 -13.45 9.37 -33.65
CA GLY A 15 -12.49 9.13 -32.59
C GLY A 15 -12.92 7.85 -31.90
N SER A 16 -12.10 6.81 -32.01
CA SER A 16 -12.34 5.55 -31.31
C SER A 16 -12.42 5.85 -29.79
N PRO A 17 -13.50 5.47 -29.09
CA PRO A 17 -13.69 5.78 -27.66
C PRO A 17 -12.57 5.19 -26.78
N GLU A 18 -11.87 4.16 -27.24
CA GLU A 18 -10.71 3.57 -26.57
C GLU A 18 -9.50 4.52 -26.49
N ALA A 19 -9.26 5.34 -27.52
CA ALA A 19 -8.11 6.25 -27.54
C ALA A 19 -8.34 7.50 -26.65
N ALA A 20 -9.59 7.89 -26.43
CA ALA A 20 -9.93 8.96 -25.49
C ALA A 20 -9.90 8.48 -24.04
N ALA A 21 -10.42 7.28 -23.76
CA ALA A 21 -10.42 6.70 -22.41
C ALA A 21 -9.01 6.47 -21.86
N THR A 22 -8.09 5.98 -22.70
CA THR A 22 -6.68 5.72 -22.34
C THR A 22 -5.87 6.98 -22.08
N VAL A 23 -6.15 8.08 -22.77
CA VAL A 23 -5.46 9.37 -22.57
C VAL A 23 -5.97 10.10 -21.31
N GLU A 24 -7.26 10.01 -21.01
CA GLU A 24 -7.85 10.57 -19.79
C GLU A 24 -7.39 9.81 -18.53
N GLU A 25 -7.23 8.49 -18.59
CA GLU A 25 -6.73 7.67 -17.48
C GLU A 25 -5.24 7.96 -17.17
N ASP A 26 -4.39 8.09 -18.20
CA ASP A 26 -2.97 8.45 -18.03
C ASP A 26 -2.78 9.88 -17.50
N SER A 27 -3.61 10.81 -17.96
CA SER A 27 -3.64 12.19 -17.48
C SER A 27 -4.09 12.28 -16.02
N THR A 28 -5.10 11.48 -15.62
CA THR A 28 -5.58 11.45 -14.23
C THR A 28 -4.56 10.81 -13.29
N LEU A 29 -3.91 9.71 -13.69
CA LEU A 29 -2.82 9.09 -12.92
C LEU A 29 -1.68 10.09 -12.68
N THR A 30 -1.27 10.82 -13.72
CA THR A 30 -0.22 11.84 -13.61
C THR A 30 -0.59 12.93 -12.59
N VAL A 31 -1.85 13.37 -12.58
CA VAL A 31 -2.34 14.34 -11.59
C VAL A 31 -2.35 13.76 -10.17
N LEU A 32 -2.73 12.49 -9.99
CA LEU A 32 -2.69 11.81 -8.68
C LEU A 32 -1.25 11.70 -8.16
N ALA A 33 -0.30 11.34 -9.02
CA ALA A 33 1.12 11.28 -8.67
C ALA A 33 1.67 12.65 -8.28
N GLY A 34 1.26 13.72 -8.98
CA GLY A 34 1.59 15.10 -8.63
C GLY A 34 1.10 15.48 -7.23
N LEU A 35 -0.17 15.22 -6.94
CA LEU A 35 -0.77 15.47 -5.61
C LEU A 35 -0.08 14.65 -4.50
N ALA A 36 0.21 13.38 -4.75
CA ALA A 36 0.91 12.54 -3.77
C ALA A 36 2.33 13.07 -3.47
N LYS A 37 3.05 13.54 -4.49
CA LYS A 37 4.38 14.14 -4.33
C LYS A 37 4.30 15.47 -3.57
N GLU A 38 3.32 16.32 -3.88
CA GLU A 38 3.10 17.58 -3.17
C GLU A 38 2.78 17.34 -1.69
N ALA A 39 1.87 16.41 -1.39
CA ALA A 39 1.53 16.03 -0.01
C ALA A 39 2.77 15.57 0.77
N ALA A 40 3.65 14.78 0.14
CA ALA A 40 4.89 14.32 0.77
C ALA A 40 5.85 15.48 1.09
N LEU A 41 6.01 16.45 0.19
CA LEU A 41 6.85 17.63 0.42
C LEU A 41 6.29 18.52 1.54
N LEU A 42 4.97 18.73 1.57
CA LEU A 42 4.31 19.50 2.63
C LEU A 42 4.47 18.84 4.00
N PHE A 43 4.34 17.51 4.06
CA PHE A 43 4.56 16.75 5.30
C PHE A 43 6.01 16.90 5.79
N GLN A 44 6.99 16.75 4.90
CA GLN A 44 8.42 16.90 5.23
C GLN A 44 8.77 18.32 5.68
N ALA A 45 8.08 19.33 5.15
CA ALA A 45 8.24 20.72 5.57
C ALA A 45 7.54 21.04 6.91
N GLY A 46 6.83 20.08 7.51
CA GLY A 46 6.03 20.29 8.73
C GLY A 46 4.74 21.09 8.49
N ASN A 47 4.37 21.34 7.23
CA ASN A 47 3.14 22.04 6.89
C ASN A 47 1.97 21.05 6.81
N PHE A 48 1.53 20.58 7.97
CA PHE A 48 0.51 19.53 8.08
C PHE A 48 -0.87 19.98 7.61
N LEU A 49 -1.23 21.26 7.78
CA LEU A 49 -2.51 21.81 7.32
C LEU A 49 -2.66 21.72 5.79
N ASP A 50 -1.66 22.22 5.06
CA ASP A 50 -1.69 22.14 3.60
C ASP A 50 -1.53 20.69 3.12
N CYS A 51 -0.73 19.88 3.81
CA CYS A 51 -0.60 18.45 3.52
C CYS A 51 -1.96 17.74 3.59
N LEU A 52 -2.74 17.97 4.65
CA LEU A 52 -4.07 17.40 4.83
C LEU A 52 -5.03 17.83 3.72
N ARG A 53 -4.97 19.09 3.29
CA ARG A 53 -5.79 19.57 2.16
C ARG A 53 -5.49 18.79 0.88
N VAL A 54 -4.21 18.60 0.56
CA VAL A 54 -3.79 17.85 -0.65
C VAL A 54 -4.15 16.37 -0.53
N LEU A 55 -3.97 15.75 0.64
CA LEU A 55 -4.35 14.35 0.88
C LEU A 55 -5.87 14.13 0.76
N ASN A 56 -6.69 15.05 1.25
CA ASN A 56 -8.14 14.98 1.09
C ASN A 56 -8.57 15.14 -0.38
N GLN A 57 -7.89 16.01 -1.15
CA GLN A 57 -8.10 16.10 -2.58
C GLN A 57 -7.72 14.79 -3.30
N LEU A 58 -6.63 14.15 -2.88
CA LEU A 58 -6.23 12.84 -3.40
C LEU A 58 -7.26 11.75 -3.06
N LEU A 59 -7.82 11.77 -1.84
CA LEU A 59 -8.86 10.83 -1.40
C LEU A 59 -10.16 10.98 -2.20
N GLN A 60 -10.55 12.21 -2.55
CA GLN A 60 -11.74 12.44 -3.40
C GLN A 60 -11.58 11.85 -4.80
N LYS A 61 -10.35 11.82 -5.34
CA LYS A 61 -10.06 11.28 -6.67
C LYS A 61 -9.77 9.76 -6.67
N LYS A 62 -9.26 9.23 -5.55
CA LYS A 62 -9.00 7.79 -5.33
C LYS A 62 -9.74 7.33 -4.07
N SER A 63 -11.06 7.17 -4.19
CA SER A 63 -11.95 6.84 -3.06
C SER A 63 -11.47 5.58 -2.35
N ASP A 64 -11.47 5.62 -1.01
CA ASP A 64 -11.13 4.51 -0.11
C ASP A 64 -9.73 3.90 -0.26
N ASN A 65 -8.76 4.64 -0.82
CA ASN A 65 -7.39 4.14 -0.86
C ASN A 65 -6.77 4.06 0.56
N PRO A 66 -6.40 2.86 1.06
CA PRO A 66 -5.90 2.68 2.42
C PRO A 66 -4.58 3.42 2.70
N LYS A 67 -3.73 3.64 1.70
CA LYS A 67 -2.49 4.42 1.84
C LYS A 67 -2.76 5.90 2.06
N VAL A 68 -3.76 6.45 1.36
CA VAL A 68 -4.17 7.85 1.54
C VAL A 68 -4.80 8.03 2.92
N LEU A 69 -5.69 7.12 3.33
CA LEU A 69 -6.30 7.13 4.67
C LEU A 69 -5.24 7.01 5.78
N HIS A 70 -4.24 6.14 5.59
CA HIS A 70 -3.12 6.00 6.51
C HIS A 70 -2.36 7.32 6.66
N ASN A 71 -1.96 7.93 5.55
CA ASN A 71 -1.22 9.19 5.56
C ASN A 71 -2.02 10.34 6.17
N ILE A 72 -3.35 10.39 5.95
CA ILE A 72 -4.23 11.37 6.59
C ILE A 72 -4.19 11.21 8.11
N ALA A 73 -4.38 9.99 8.62
CA ALA A 73 -4.36 9.74 10.07
C ALA A 73 -3.03 10.17 10.72
N ILE A 74 -1.90 9.90 10.05
CA ILE A 74 -0.58 10.36 10.49
C ILE A 74 -0.52 11.90 10.48
N ALA A 75 -0.87 12.54 9.36
CA ALA A 75 -0.79 14.00 9.23
C ALA A 75 -1.69 14.75 10.22
N GLU A 76 -2.90 14.26 10.50
CA GLU A 76 -3.79 14.81 11.53
C GLU A 76 -3.14 14.75 12.92
N SER A 77 -2.49 13.63 13.24
CA SER A 77 -1.84 13.45 14.54
C SER A 77 -0.60 14.34 14.70
N PHE A 78 0.11 14.62 13.61
CA PHE A 78 1.21 15.61 13.66
C PHE A 78 0.69 17.04 13.77
N GLN A 79 -0.44 17.34 13.13
CA GLN A 79 -1.08 18.67 13.19
C GLN A 79 -1.60 19.00 14.60
N ASP A 80 -2.17 18.02 15.30
CA ASP A 80 -2.70 18.21 16.66
C ASP A 80 -1.67 17.95 17.78
N GLY A 81 -0.42 17.63 17.42
CA GLY A 81 0.67 17.36 18.37
C GLY A 81 0.48 16.07 19.16
N PHE A 82 -0.14 15.04 18.57
CA PHE A 82 -0.46 13.75 19.18
C PHE A 82 -1.39 13.91 20.39
N SER A 83 -2.42 14.75 20.23
CA SER A 83 -3.38 15.05 21.31
C SER A 83 -4.16 13.81 21.77
N ASP A 84 -4.50 12.91 20.83
CA ASP A 84 -5.14 11.62 21.15
C ASP A 84 -4.46 10.46 20.39
N PRO A 85 -3.40 9.87 20.96
CA PRO A 85 -2.67 8.80 20.27
C PRO A 85 -3.43 7.47 20.22
N LYS A 86 -4.45 7.29 21.07
CA LYS A 86 -5.30 6.09 21.01
C LYS A 86 -6.19 6.13 19.77
N LYS A 87 -6.75 7.30 19.46
CA LYS A 87 -7.48 7.53 18.19
C LYS A 87 -6.59 7.19 16.98
N LEU A 88 -5.31 7.57 17.01
CA LEU A 88 -4.38 7.22 15.93
C LEU A 88 -4.17 5.70 15.83
N ILE A 89 -3.92 5.01 16.96
CA ILE A 89 -3.77 3.55 16.97
C ILE A 89 -5.03 2.87 16.39
N ASP A 90 -6.22 3.28 16.82
CA ASP A 90 -7.49 2.72 16.35
C ASP A 90 -7.69 2.93 14.84
N ALA A 91 -7.35 4.12 14.33
CA ALA A 91 -7.40 4.43 12.91
C ALA A 91 -6.44 3.53 12.10
N LEU A 92 -5.20 3.38 12.56
CA LEU A 92 -4.19 2.53 11.90
C LEU A 92 -4.59 1.04 11.91
N GLN A 93 -5.11 0.54 13.04
CA GLN A 93 -5.60 -0.83 13.14
C GLN A 93 -6.82 -1.07 12.24
N LYS A 94 -7.72 -0.10 12.12
CA LYS A 94 -8.88 -0.18 11.22
C LYS A 94 -8.44 -0.31 9.75
N ILE A 95 -7.49 0.52 9.33
CA ILE A 95 -6.94 0.51 7.96
C ILE A 95 -6.22 -0.83 7.69
N GLN A 96 -5.47 -1.34 8.66
CA GLN A 96 -4.83 -2.66 8.56
C GLN A 96 -5.86 -3.77 8.34
N LYS A 97 -6.91 -3.81 9.16
CA LYS A 97 -8.00 -4.80 9.04
C LYS A 97 -8.72 -4.70 7.70
N GLN A 98 -8.97 -3.48 7.22
CA GLN A 98 -9.61 -3.26 5.91
C GLN A 98 -8.71 -3.77 4.77
N SER A 99 -7.41 -3.50 4.84
CA SER A 99 -6.45 -3.91 3.81
C SER A 99 -6.24 -5.42 3.77
N GLY A 100 -6.22 -6.09 4.93
CA GLY A 100 -6.17 -7.56 5.00
C GLY A 100 -7.42 -8.23 4.44
N ARG A 101 -8.61 -7.66 4.67
CA ARG A 101 -9.87 -8.17 4.07
C ARG A 101 -9.86 -8.08 2.55
N LEU A 102 -9.33 -7.00 1.98
CA LEU A 102 -9.23 -6.80 0.54
C LEU A 102 -8.25 -7.79 -0.12
N ALA A 103 -7.18 -8.16 0.57
CA ALA A 103 -6.22 -9.17 0.10
C ALA A 103 -6.84 -10.58 0.02
N HIS A 104 -7.75 -10.94 0.94
CA HIS A 104 -8.45 -12.23 0.90
C HIS A 104 -9.55 -12.30 -0.15
N THR A 105 -10.25 -11.20 -0.44
CA THR A 105 -11.30 -11.17 -1.49
C THR A 105 -10.72 -11.08 -2.90
N SER A 106 -9.54 -10.48 -3.06
CA SER A 106 -8.87 -10.39 -4.38
C SER A 106 -8.28 -11.73 -4.84
N GLY A 107 -8.13 -12.71 -3.94
CA GLY A 107 -7.63 -14.04 -4.24
C GLY A 107 -8.66 -15.01 -4.84
N GLU A 108 -9.95 -14.67 -4.83
CA GLU A 108 -11.03 -15.56 -5.29
C GLU A 108 -11.45 -15.34 -6.76
N HIS A 109 -10.78 -14.46 -7.51
CA HIS A 109 -11.03 -14.26 -8.95
C HIS A 109 -10.00 -15.01 -9.83
N LEU A 110 -9.75 -16.29 -9.54
CA LEU A 110 -9.02 -17.18 -10.47
C LEU A 110 -9.30 -18.69 -10.29
N GLU A 111 -10.30 -19.09 -9.50
CA GLU A 111 -10.63 -20.51 -9.32
C GLU A 111 -12.15 -20.73 -9.45
N LEU A 112 -12.67 -20.61 -10.67
CA LEU A 112 -13.96 -21.20 -11.06
C LEU A 112 -13.88 -21.76 -12.49
N SER A 113 -13.33 -22.97 -12.61
CA SER A 113 -13.84 -23.95 -13.57
C SER A 113 -13.62 -25.38 -13.05
N SER A 114 -14.66 -25.86 -12.36
CA SER A 114 -15.22 -27.21 -12.35
C SER A 114 -14.32 -28.45 -12.45
N ASN A 115 -14.38 -29.26 -11.38
CA ASN A 115 -14.49 -30.74 -11.32
C ASN A 115 -13.90 -31.60 -12.44
N ASP A 116 -13.00 -32.53 -12.09
CA ASP A 116 -13.41 -33.93 -11.88
C ASP A 116 -12.31 -34.75 -11.16
N GLY A 117 -12.74 -35.69 -10.32
CA GLY A 117 -11.85 -36.54 -9.52
C GLY A 117 -11.19 -37.66 -10.32
N ARG A 118 -10.00 -38.08 -9.86
CA ARG A 118 -9.48 -39.48 -9.78
C ARG A 118 -7.94 -39.53 -9.82
N ALA A 119 -7.32 -39.97 -8.73
CA ALA A 119 -5.98 -40.59 -8.74
C ALA A 119 -6.04 -41.96 -9.47
N PRO A 120 -4.96 -42.57 -10.03
CA PRO A 120 -3.61 -42.60 -9.45
C PRO A 120 -2.40 -42.81 -10.44
N ARG A 121 -1.19 -42.95 -9.85
CA ARG A 121 0.01 -43.72 -10.28
C ARG A 121 1.16 -43.02 -11.02
N THR A 122 2.26 -42.89 -10.27
CA THR A 122 3.65 -43.27 -10.57
C THR A 122 4.02 -43.62 -12.03
N GLY A 123 4.97 -42.86 -12.59
CA GLY A 123 5.66 -43.17 -13.85
C GLY A 123 6.87 -42.28 -14.11
N LEU A 124 8.05 -42.90 -14.14
CA LEU A 124 9.39 -42.37 -14.38
C LEU A 124 9.62 -42.02 -15.87
N LYS A 125 10.27 -40.86 -16.18
CA LYS A 125 11.42 -40.68 -17.11
C LYS A 125 11.59 -39.24 -17.68
N SER A 126 12.68 -38.59 -17.24
CA SER A 126 13.80 -37.96 -17.97
C SER A 126 13.64 -37.09 -19.25
N LYS A 127 14.43 -35.98 -19.22
CA LYS A 127 15.04 -35.17 -20.32
C LYS A 127 14.08 -34.25 -21.11
N SER A 128 14.39 -33.01 -21.48
CA SER A 128 15.63 -32.21 -21.49
C SER A 128 15.29 -30.77 -21.93
N HIS A 129 16.11 -29.81 -21.50
CA HIS A 129 16.44 -28.51 -22.11
C HIS A 129 15.39 -27.75 -22.94
N ALA A 130 14.94 -26.61 -22.41
CA ALA A 130 14.71 -25.40 -23.19
C ALA A 130 15.08 -24.18 -22.34
N LEU A 131 16.00 -23.36 -22.88
CA LEU A 131 16.41 -22.07 -22.34
C LEU A 131 15.20 -21.12 -22.32
N HIS A 132 14.64 -20.86 -21.15
CA HIS A 132 13.71 -19.74 -20.97
C HIS A 132 14.51 -18.50 -20.54
N GLN A 133 14.89 -17.76 -21.59
CA GLN A 133 14.99 -16.32 -21.67
C GLN A 133 14.62 -15.55 -20.37
N PHE A 134 15.61 -14.83 -19.84
CA PHE A 134 15.44 -13.78 -18.84
C PHE A 134 14.55 -12.67 -19.40
N SER A 135 13.25 -12.80 -19.20
CA SER A 135 12.37 -11.64 -19.08
C SER A 135 11.98 -11.59 -17.61
N SER A 136 12.53 -10.61 -16.90
CA SER A 136 11.96 -10.17 -15.63
C SER A 136 10.45 -10.03 -15.84
N PRO A 137 9.59 -10.65 -15.01
CA PRO A 137 8.18 -10.32 -15.08
C PRO A 137 8.08 -8.81 -14.85
N PRO A 138 7.16 -8.11 -15.53
CA PRO A 138 6.87 -6.73 -15.17
C PRO A 138 6.58 -6.78 -13.67
N VAL A 139 7.28 -5.93 -12.91
CA VAL A 139 6.93 -5.71 -11.50
C VAL A 139 5.51 -5.19 -11.55
N VAL A 140 4.55 -6.09 -11.40
CA VAL A 140 3.18 -5.75 -11.08
C VAL A 140 3.34 -5.01 -9.77
N TYR A 141 3.26 -3.68 -9.84
CA TYR A 141 3.04 -2.89 -8.65
C TYR A 141 1.76 -3.45 -8.05
N ASN A 142 1.93 -4.34 -7.07
CA ASN A 142 0.84 -4.70 -6.22
C ASN A 142 0.47 -3.39 -5.52
N ASP A 143 -0.61 -2.73 -5.93
CA ASP A 143 -1.24 -1.59 -5.22
C ASP A 143 -1.73 -2.02 -3.82
N GLY A 144 -1.40 -3.25 -3.41
CA GLY A 144 -1.49 -3.75 -2.06
C GLY A 144 -0.79 -2.81 -1.10
N PHE A 145 -1.60 -2.20 -0.23
CA PHE A 145 -1.13 -1.43 0.90
C PHE A 145 -0.26 -2.31 1.80
N ASP A 146 1.01 -1.96 1.88
CA ASP A 146 1.94 -2.59 2.81
C ASP A 146 1.51 -2.27 4.25
N THR A 147 0.98 -3.29 4.93
CA THR A 147 0.54 -3.17 6.32
C THR A 147 1.70 -3.09 7.30
N SER A 148 2.93 -3.43 6.87
CA SER A 148 4.12 -3.42 7.72
C SER A 148 4.41 -2.02 8.27
N VAL A 149 4.30 -0.99 7.43
CA VAL A 149 4.50 0.42 7.82
C VAL A 149 3.47 0.85 8.85
N ALA A 150 2.21 0.43 8.69
CA ALA A 150 1.17 0.73 9.67
C ALA A 150 1.43 0.06 11.03
N MET A 151 1.83 -1.22 11.02
CA MET A 151 2.23 -1.94 12.22
C MET A 151 3.44 -1.30 12.90
N PHE A 152 4.44 -0.89 12.12
CA PHE A 152 5.63 -0.22 12.63
C PHE A 152 5.26 1.12 13.30
N ASN A 153 4.41 1.93 12.67
CA ASN A 153 3.94 3.18 13.26
C ASN A 153 3.16 2.95 14.58
N ILE A 154 2.34 1.88 14.67
CA ILE A 154 1.69 1.50 15.94
C ILE A 154 2.75 1.13 17.01
N ALA A 155 3.78 0.38 16.64
CA ALA A 155 4.87 0.02 17.56
C ALA A 155 5.63 1.25 18.08
N VAL A 156 5.89 2.23 17.22
CA VAL A 156 6.51 3.53 17.59
C VAL A 156 5.65 4.29 18.58
N ILE A 157 4.33 4.35 18.35
CA ILE A 157 3.42 5.01 19.30
C ILE A 157 3.52 4.31 20.66
N TRP A 158 3.37 2.99 20.73
CA TRP A 158 3.48 2.26 22.00
C TRP A 158 4.85 2.43 22.69
N TYR A 159 5.93 2.52 21.92
CA TYR A 159 7.27 2.81 22.44
C TYR A 159 7.31 4.16 23.17
N HIS A 160 6.78 5.22 22.57
CA HIS A 160 6.72 6.54 23.19
C HIS A 160 5.80 6.61 24.42
N PHE A 161 4.83 5.70 24.53
CA PHE A 161 4.02 5.52 25.73
C PHE A 161 4.70 4.68 26.83
N HIS A 162 5.93 4.21 26.61
CA HIS A 162 6.63 3.28 27.48
C HIS A 162 5.89 1.94 27.69
N GLU A 163 4.94 1.63 26.81
CA GLU A 163 4.20 0.36 26.79
C GLU A 163 5.01 -0.67 25.98
N TYR A 164 6.22 -0.98 26.47
CA TYR A 164 7.20 -1.78 25.74
C TYR A 164 6.72 -3.19 25.41
N ALA A 165 5.88 -3.79 26.26
CA ALA A 165 5.29 -5.10 25.98
C ALA A 165 4.39 -5.10 24.73
N LYS A 166 3.60 -4.03 24.54
CA LYS A 166 2.76 -3.88 23.34
C LYS A 166 3.61 -3.58 22.12
N SER A 167 4.57 -2.65 22.24
CA SER A 167 5.51 -2.34 21.16
C SER A 167 6.26 -3.59 20.69
N PHE A 168 6.79 -4.38 21.64
CA PHE A 168 7.47 -5.65 21.38
C PHE A 168 6.60 -6.62 20.57
N SER A 169 5.33 -6.80 20.92
CA SER A 169 4.43 -7.72 20.21
C SER A 169 4.26 -7.36 18.73
N TYR A 170 4.23 -6.07 18.39
CA TYR A 170 4.16 -5.63 16.99
C TYR A 170 5.50 -5.83 16.27
N LEU A 171 6.61 -5.52 16.95
CA LEU A 171 7.95 -5.63 16.38
C LEU A 171 8.38 -7.07 16.14
N ASP A 172 8.06 -7.99 17.05
CA ASP A 172 8.32 -9.42 16.87
C ASP A 172 7.58 -9.95 15.64
N ALA A 173 6.27 -9.64 15.50
CA ALA A 173 5.50 -10.04 14.33
C ALA A 173 6.05 -9.50 13.00
N LEU A 174 6.57 -8.27 13.00
CA LEU A 174 7.23 -7.66 11.84
C LEU A 174 8.58 -8.32 11.56
N TYR A 175 9.37 -8.61 12.58
CA TYR A 175 10.68 -9.22 12.45
C TYR A 175 10.61 -10.64 11.89
N GLN A 176 9.61 -11.43 12.32
CA GLN A 176 9.37 -12.79 11.77
C GLN A 176 9.01 -12.78 10.28
N ASN A 177 8.52 -11.64 9.76
CA ASN A 177 8.09 -11.48 8.36
C ASN A 177 8.87 -10.35 7.66
N VAL A 178 10.16 -10.20 7.96
CA VAL A 178 10.97 -9.07 7.48
C VAL A 178 11.42 -9.20 6.02
N GLU A 179 11.52 -10.41 5.48
CA GLU A 179 12.01 -10.68 4.12
C GLU A 179 11.27 -9.90 3.00
N PRO A 180 9.93 -9.75 3.02
CA PRO A 180 9.22 -8.94 2.03
C PRO A 180 9.24 -7.43 2.29
N ILE A 181 9.78 -6.96 3.43
CA ILE A 181 9.76 -5.53 3.82
C ILE A 181 10.92 -4.79 3.16
N ASP A 182 10.70 -3.54 2.75
CA ASP A 182 11.77 -2.71 2.21
C ASP A 182 12.93 -2.56 3.21
N GLU A 183 14.17 -2.60 2.71
CA GLU A 183 15.39 -2.59 3.52
C GLU A 183 15.44 -1.42 4.52
N GLY A 184 14.98 -0.24 4.10
CA GLY A 184 14.96 0.95 4.94
C GLY A 184 14.00 0.80 6.14
N THR A 185 12.81 0.23 5.90
CA THR A 185 11.83 -0.04 6.95
C THR A 185 12.25 -1.22 7.81
N ALA A 186 12.81 -2.28 7.23
CA ALA A 186 13.39 -3.40 7.96
C ALA A 186 14.47 -2.94 8.96
N LEU A 187 15.39 -2.06 8.54
CA LEU A 187 16.41 -1.49 9.43
C LEU A 187 15.77 -0.72 10.59
N ARG A 188 14.75 0.10 10.33
CA ARG A 188 14.03 0.85 11.37
C ARG A 188 13.33 -0.08 12.37
N ILE A 189 12.73 -1.17 11.89
CA ILE A 189 12.13 -2.21 12.74
C ILE A 189 13.20 -2.82 13.65
N CYS A 190 14.33 -3.25 13.10
CA CYS A 190 15.42 -3.87 13.87
C CYS A 190 15.99 -2.94 14.95
N LEU A 191 16.22 -1.66 14.63
CA LEU A 191 16.74 -0.68 15.58
C LEU A 191 15.76 -0.43 16.73
N LEU A 192 14.48 -0.21 16.42
CA LEU A 192 13.47 -0.02 17.47
C LEU A 192 13.28 -1.28 18.32
N PHE A 193 13.36 -2.46 17.71
CA PHE A 193 13.23 -3.74 18.42
C PHE A 193 14.37 -3.98 19.40
N LEU A 194 15.60 -3.61 19.03
CA LEU A 194 16.73 -3.60 19.94
C LEU A 194 16.48 -2.66 21.13
N ASP A 195 16.05 -1.42 20.88
CA ASP A 195 15.78 -0.43 21.93
C ASP A 195 14.71 -0.91 22.91
N VAL A 196 13.59 -1.43 22.39
CA VAL A 196 12.50 -2.00 23.20
C VAL A 196 13.02 -3.16 24.07
N THR A 197 13.86 -4.03 23.52
CA THR A 197 14.40 -5.19 24.24
C THR A 197 15.34 -4.76 25.37
N LEU A 198 16.22 -3.79 25.09
CA LEU A 198 17.11 -3.23 26.10
C LEU A 198 16.32 -2.55 27.22
N LEU A 199 15.38 -1.67 26.89
CA LEU A 199 14.59 -0.92 27.86
C LEU A 199 13.67 -1.83 28.69
N SER A 200 13.11 -2.89 28.09
CA SER A 200 12.31 -3.90 28.80
C SER A 200 13.14 -4.65 29.85
N HIS A 201 14.41 -4.94 29.54
CA HIS A 201 15.32 -5.61 30.47
C HIS A 201 15.87 -4.68 31.57
N HIS A 202 15.96 -3.37 31.30
CA HIS A 202 16.27 -2.38 32.34
C HIS A 202 15.10 -2.13 33.30
N ALA A 203 13.86 -2.13 32.78
CA ALA A 203 12.65 -2.00 33.58
C ALA A 203 12.48 -3.17 34.56
N SER A 204 12.70 -4.41 34.11
CA SER A 204 12.60 -5.60 34.96
C SER A 204 13.65 -5.62 36.09
N ARG A 205 14.86 -5.09 35.84
CA ARG A 205 15.92 -4.96 36.86
C ARG A 205 15.70 -3.84 37.87
N SER A 206 14.94 -2.81 37.51
CA SER A 206 14.64 -1.67 38.39
C SER A 206 13.38 -1.89 39.24
N ALA A 207 12.57 -2.89 38.90
CA ALA A 207 11.34 -3.24 39.61
C ALA A 207 11.55 -4.13 40.85
N ILE A 208 12.76 -4.16 41.42
CA ILE A 208 13.05 -4.90 42.65
C ILE A 208 12.50 -4.08 43.83
N PRO A 209 11.55 -4.61 44.63
CA PRO A 209 10.97 -3.94 45.79
C PRO A 209 11.94 -3.84 46.97
#